data_AF-A0AA96NTL8-F1
#
_entry.id   AF-A0AA96NTL8-F1
#
_cell.length_a   1.000
_cell.length_b   1.000
_cell.length_c   1.000
_cell.angle_alpha   90.00
_cell.angle_beta   90.00
_cell.angle_gamma   90.00
#
_symmetry.space_group_name_H-M   'P 1'
#
loop_
_entity.id
_entity.type
_entity.pdbx_description
1 polymer ?
#
loop_
_entity_poly.entity_id
_entity_poly.type
_entity_poly.pdbx_seq_one_letter_code
_entity_poly.pdbx_strand_id
1 'polypeptide(L)'
;MAKLISVESLENELRYYQSIASRKTTRRVLEEMEIGIGLHDIINICGLASNSALAERTIKRCLDNDFNKEQVEDILSIYYRLLLYPMLIAGEQNIERESEVIDMNSRIYKETFRRGCINYLGNLPYNLVSNLISLPVLLSNYPSGADLHRTAQMFIEIAEKNKKLADFAEELGYTKDNLTLIINNYLGKMKIGFLELHLMDMNTQEAVTFLNTALHQGA
;
A
#
# COMPACT_ATOMS: atom_id res chain seq x y z
N MET A 1 20.78 10.72 10.06
CA MET A 1 19.49 11.45 10.11
C MET A 1 18.63 10.88 9.00
N ALA A 2 17.41 10.43 9.30
CA ALA A 2 16.55 9.81 8.29
C ALA A 2 16.01 10.87 7.30
N LYS A 3 15.97 10.54 6.01
CA LYS A 3 15.41 11.39 4.97
C LYS A 3 13.88 11.37 5.07
N LEU A 4 13.27 12.54 5.19
CA LEU A 4 11.81 12.67 5.15
C LEU A 4 11.31 12.41 3.72
N ILE A 5 10.41 11.44 3.59
CA ILE A 5 9.62 11.19 2.39
C ILE A 5 8.23 11.75 2.63
N SER A 6 7.81 12.73 1.83
CA SER A 6 6.50 13.37 1.91
C SER A 6 5.62 12.99 0.74
N VAL A 7 4.30 13.16 0.89
CA VAL A 7 3.33 13.04 -0.22
C VAL A 7 3.75 13.92 -1.39
N GLU A 8 4.10 15.19 -1.12
CA GLU A 8 4.55 16.15 -2.15
C GLU A 8 5.79 15.65 -2.89
N SER A 9 6.78 15.06 -2.19
CA SER A 9 7.96 14.51 -2.86
C SER A 9 7.61 13.34 -3.79
N LEU A 10 6.71 12.43 -3.38
CA LEU A 10 6.30 11.29 -4.18
C LEU A 10 5.47 11.72 -5.40
N GLU A 11 4.56 12.68 -5.23
CA GLU A 11 3.80 13.27 -6.34
C GLU A 11 4.73 13.92 -7.37
N ASN A 12 5.74 14.68 -6.91
CA ASN A 12 6.69 15.33 -7.81
C ASN A 12 7.53 14.32 -8.61
N GLU A 13 7.90 13.19 -8.02
CA GLU A 13 8.57 12.10 -8.73
C GLU A 13 7.66 11.47 -9.80
N LEU A 14 6.36 11.26 -9.51
CA LEU A 14 5.40 10.79 -10.53
C LEU A 14 5.17 11.82 -11.64
N ARG A 15 5.06 13.10 -11.31
CA ARG A 15 4.94 14.21 -12.29
C ARG A 15 6.15 14.29 -13.20
N TYR A 16 7.35 14.00 -12.70
CA TYR A 16 8.55 13.90 -13.54
C TYR A 16 8.37 12.83 -14.62
N TYR A 17 7.97 11.60 -14.24
CA TYR A 17 7.70 10.54 -15.22
C TYR A 17 6.58 10.93 -16.19
N GLN A 18 5.52 11.59 -15.70
CA GLN A 18 4.43 12.07 -16.55
C GLN A 18 4.92 13.07 -17.61
N SER A 19 5.84 13.96 -17.25
CA SER A 19 6.38 14.99 -18.15
C SER A 19 7.19 14.43 -19.32
N ILE A 20 7.83 13.27 -19.12
CA ILE A 20 8.65 12.60 -20.14
C ILE A 20 7.91 11.48 -20.88
N ALA A 21 6.70 11.09 -20.43
CA ALA A 21 5.89 10.09 -21.10
C ALA A 21 5.37 10.59 -22.45
N SER A 22 5.60 9.82 -23.53
CA SER A 22 5.21 10.23 -24.88
C SER A 22 3.73 9.95 -25.16
N ARG A 23 3.19 8.83 -24.65
CA ARG A 23 1.81 8.40 -24.95
C ARG A 23 0.80 9.02 -24.00
N LYS A 24 -0.34 9.42 -24.58
CA LYS A 24 -1.48 9.97 -23.83
C LYS A 24 -1.99 9.00 -22.76
N THR A 25 -2.08 7.71 -23.07
CA THR A 25 -2.56 6.69 -22.13
C THR A 25 -1.62 6.52 -20.94
N THR A 26 -0.30 6.50 -21.17
CA THR A 26 0.70 6.43 -20.11
C THR A 26 0.64 7.66 -19.20
N ARG A 27 0.56 8.86 -19.78
CA ARG A 27 0.36 10.10 -19.02
C ARG A 27 -0.89 10.02 -18.15
N ARG A 28 -1.99 9.53 -18.71
CA ARG A 28 -3.23 9.36 -17.96
C ARG A 28 -3.09 8.37 -16.81
N VAL A 29 -2.44 7.22 -17.02
CA VAL A 29 -2.17 6.26 -15.92
C VAL A 29 -1.37 6.92 -14.80
N LEU A 30 -0.34 7.70 -15.13
CA LEU A 30 0.47 8.42 -14.14
C LEU A 30 -0.33 9.51 -13.40
N GLU A 31 -1.23 10.22 -14.08
CA GLU A 31 -2.17 11.18 -13.45
C GLU A 31 -3.04 10.50 -12.39
N GLU A 32 -3.61 9.34 -12.70
CA GLU A 32 -4.44 8.61 -11.72
C GLU A 32 -3.61 8.02 -10.57
N MET A 33 -2.35 7.63 -10.84
CA MET A 33 -1.41 7.20 -9.80
C MET A 33 -1.05 8.32 -8.85
N GLU A 34 -0.81 9.53 -9.36
CA GLU A 34 -0.47 10.73 -8.59
C GLU A 34 -1.56 11.07 -7.56
N ILE A 35 -2.83 10.90 -7.91
CA ILE A 35 -3.93 11.15 -6.98
C ILE A 35 -4.27 9.96 -6.07
N GLY A 36 -3.47 8.88 -6.13
CA GLY A 36 -3.60 7.72 -5.24
C GLY A 36 -4.78 6.80 -5.56
N ILE A 37 -5.23 6.72 -6.81
CA ILE A 37 -6.30 5.78 -7.20
C ILE A 37 -5.76 4.35 -7.26
N GLY A 38 -6.56 3.37 -6.82
CA GLY A 38 -6.19 1.95 -6.86
C GLY A 38 -6.10 1.41 -8.29
N LEU A 39 -5.15 0.50 -8.56
CA LEU A 39 -4.83 0.00 -9.91
C LEU A 39 -6.04 -0.52 -10.70
N HIS A 40 -7.03 -1.12 -10.02
CA HIS A 40 -8.25 -1.60 -10.67
C HIS A 40 -9.10 -0.47 -11.26
N ASP A 41 -9.24 0.63 -10.53
CA ASP A 41 -9.98 1.80 -10.97
C ASP A 41 -9.21 2.53 -12.07
N ILE A 42 -7.88 2.62 -11.96
CA ILE A 42 -7.02 3.19 -13.02
C ILE A 42 -7.27 2.46 -14.35
N ILE A 43 -7.33 1.13 -14.35
CA ILE A 43 -7.60 0.33 -15.54
C ILE A 43 -8.94 0.69 -16.18
N ASN A 44 -9.98 0.83 -15.35
CA ASN A 44 -11.32 1.18 -15.82
C ASN A 44 -11.36 2.61 -16.38
N ILE A 45 -10.80 3.58 -15.66
CA ILE A 45 -10.75 4.99 -16.05
C ILE A 45 -9.95 5.17 -17.35
N CYS A 46 -8.83 4.46 -17.48
CA CYS A 46 -7.95 4.54 -18.65
C CYS A 46 -8.40 3.67 -19.83
N GLY A 47 -9.47 2.88 -19.68
CA GLY A 47 -9.97 1.97 -20.72
C GLY A 47 -8.96 0.88 -21.12
N LEU A 48 -8.16 0.39 -20.17
CA LEU A 48 -7.16 -0.65 -20.44
C LEU A 48 -7.82 -2.03 -20.53
N ALA A 49 -7.53 -2.77 -21.60
CA ALA A 49 -8.03 -4.13 -21.76
C ALA A 49 -7.39 -5.07 -20.71
N SER A 50 -8.13 -5.42 -19.66
CA SER A 50 -7.63 -6.27 -18.58
C SER A 50 -8.70 -7.19 -17.99
N ASN A 51 -8.26 -8.35 -17.50
CA ASN A 51 -8.93 -9.06 -16.43
C ASN A 51 -8.50 -8.40 -15.10
N SER A 52 -9.43 -8.13 -14.18
CA SER A 52 -9.14 -7.48 -12.90
C SER A 52 -8.06 -8.21 -12.11
N ALA A 53 -7.98 -9.55 -12.21
CA ALA A 53 -6.95 -10.37 -11.56
C ALA A 53 -5.49 -10.05 -11.97
N LEU A 54 -5.27 -9.23 -13.01
CA LEU A 54 -3.96 -8.91 -13.57
C LEU A 54 -3.65 -7.40 -13.56
N ALA A 55 -4.24 -6.64 -12.63
CA ALA A 55 -4.20 -5.18 -12.69
C ALA A 55 -2.78 -4.59 -12.75
N GLU A 56 -1.90 -4.96 -11.82
CA GLU A 56 -0.50 -4.50 -11.82
C GLU A 56 0.22 -4.87 -13.11
N ARG A 57 0.00 -6.08 -13.64
CA ARG A 57 0.63 -6.53 -14.89
C ARG A 57 0.17 -5.70 -16.08
N THR A 58 -1.11 -5.37 -16.15
CA THR A 58 -1.66 -4.54 -17.23
C THR A 58 -1.12 -3.12 -17.15
N ILE A 59 -1.02 -2.56 -15.95
CA ILE A 59 -0.42 -1.25 -15.71
C ILE A 59 1.07 -1.25 -16.11
N LYS A 60 1.85 -2.27 -15.71
CA LYS A 60 3.26 -2.45 -16.15
C LYS A 60 3.38 -2.41 -17.67
N ARG A 61 2.58 -3.20 -18.39
CA ARG A 61 2.58 -3.21 -19.86
C ARG A 61 2.20 -1.86 -20.47
N CYS A 62 1.36 -1.07 -19.80
CA CYS A 62 1.05 0.27 -20.24
C CYS A 62 2.28 1.18 -20.11
N LEU A 63 2.94 1.16 -18.95
CA LEU A 63 4.16 1.94 -18.66
C LEU A 63 5.35 1.53 -19.55
N ASP A 64 5.50 0.24 -19.87
CA ASP A 64 6.55 -0.30 -20.76
C ASP A 64 6.56 0.33 -22.16
N ASN A 65 5.49 1.02 -22.56
CA ASN A 65 5.44 1.71 -23.85
C ASN A 65 6.27 2.99 -23.91
N ASP A 66 6.61 3.57 -22.76
CA ASP A 66 7.37 4.82 -22.65
C ASP A 66 8.62 4.68 -21.76
N PHE A 67 8.66 3.66 -20.90
CA PHE A 67 9.70 3.50 -19.87
C PHE A 67 10.41 2.16 -19.97
N ASN A 68 11.67 2.14 -19.55
CA ASN A 68 12.41 0.89 -19.38
C ASN A 68 11.99 0.16 -18.09
N LYS A 69 12.39 -1.09 -17.95
CA LYS A 69 12.01 -1.94 -16.81
C LYS A 69 12.36 -1.35 -15.43
N GLU A 70 13.51 -0.68 -15.32
CA GLU A 70 13.95 -0.08 -14.06
C GLU A 70 13.05 1.10 -13.68
N GLN A 71 12.77 1.97 -14.65
CA GLN A 71 11.83 3.10 -14.49
C GLN A 71 10.41 2.61 -14.15
N VAL A 72 9.92 1.53 -14.76
CA VAL A 72 8.60 0.97 -14.46
C VAL A 72 8.52 0.46 -13.01
N GLU A 73 9.56 -0.22 -12.52
CA GLU A 73 9.61 -0.67 -11.12
C GLU A 73 9.75 0.51 -10.15
N ASP A 74 10.46 1.56 -10.53
CA ASP A 74 10.58 2.80 -9.74
C ASP A 74 9.24 3.54 -9.63
N ILE A 75 8.55 3.77 -10.75
CA ILE A 75 7.20 4.34 -10.81
C ILE A 75 6.26 3.58 -9.87
N LEU A 76 6.27 2.24 -9.92
CA LEU A 76 5.40 1.43 -9.07
C LEU A 76 5.79 1.50 -7.60
N SER A 77 7.09 1.54 -7.29
CA SER A 77 7.57 1.72 -5.92
C SER A 77 7.06 3.06 -5.34
N ILE A 78 7.22 4.16 -6.09
CA ILE A 78 6.74 5.49 -5.72
C ILE A 78 5.21 5.48 -5.55
N TYR A 79 4.49 4.92 -6.52
CA TYR A 79 3.03 4.81 -6.47
C TYR A 79 2.55 4.03 -5.24
N TYR A 80 3.15 2.89 -4.91
CA TYR A 80 2.75 2.13 -3.73
C TYR A 80 3.06 2.87 -2.43
N ARG A 81 4.18 3.62 -2.36
CA ARG A 81 4.49 4.48 -1.22
C ARG A 81 3.44 5.57 -1.04
N LEU A 82 2.97 6.15 -2.15
CA LEU A 82 1.95 7.19 -2.15
C LEU A 82 0.57 6.63 -1.75
N LEU A 83 0.16 5.53 -2.39
CA LEU A 83 -1.12 4.85 -2.13
C LEU A 83 -1.24 4.37 -0.67
N LEU A 84 -0.14 3.88 -0.09
CA LEU A 84 -0.08 3.35 1.28
C LEU A 84 0.59 4.31 2.26
N TYR A 85 0.77 5.58 1.90
CA TYR A 85 1.41 6.57 2.75
C TYR A 85 0.81 6.62 4.16
N PRO A 86 -0.53 6.63 4.35
CA PRO A 86 -1.11 6.66 5.70
C PRO A 86 -0.82 5.39 6.51
N MET A 87 -0.61 4.24 5.86
CA MET A 87 -0.21 2.99 6.54
C MET A 87 1.22 3.10 7.09
N LEU A 88 2.13 3.72 6.32
CA LEU A 88 3.52 3.93 6.73
C LEU A 88 3.59 4.88 7.94
N ILE A 89 2.83 5.98 7.88
CA ILE A 89 2.65 6.93 9.01
C ILE A 89 2.14 6.20 10.26
N ALA A 90 1.08 5.41 10.13
CA ALA A 90 0.51 4.67 11.26
C ALA A 90 1.52 3.68 11.87
N GLY A 91 2.37 3.07 11.04
CA GLY A 91 3.46 2.20 11.48
C GLY A 91 4.48 2.94 12.33
N GLU A 92 4.98 4.09 11.85
CA GLU A 92 5.96 4.88 12.59
C GLU A 92 5.38 5.55 13.84
N GLN A 93 4.14 6.07 13.79
CA GLN A 93 3.46 6.61 14.98
C GLN A 93 3.31 5.57 16.09
N ASN A 94 3.13 4.29 15.70
CA ASN A 94 3.05 3.21 16.67
C ASN A 94 4.42 2.91 17.29
N ILE A 95 5.52 3.10 16.55
CA ILE A 95 6.88 3.04 17.10
C ILE A 95 7.10 4.18 18.09
N GLU A 96 6.80 5.43 17.72
CA GLU A 96 6.98 6.59 18.61
C GLU A 96 6.29 6.35 19.95
N ARG A 97 5.00 5.99 19.91
CA ARG A 97 4.19 5.71 21.10
C ARG A 97 4.77 4.60 21.99
N GLU A 98 5.20 3.49 21.41
CA GLU A 98 5.69 2.33 22.19
C GLU A 98 7.14 2.53 22.67
N SER A 99 7.93 3.36 21.98
CA SER A 99 9.30 3.69 22.37
C SER A 99 9.39 4.53 23.64
N GLU A 100 8.30 5.22 24.02
CA GLU A 100 8.19 5.96 25.29
C GLU A 100 8.20 5.03 26.51
N VAL A 101 7.84 3.75 26.33
CA VAL A 101 7.57 2.81 27.42
C VAL A 101 8.41 1.53 27.35
N ILE A 102 8.99 1.21 26.20
CA ILE A 102 9.76 -0.02 25.97
C ILE A 102 11.10 0.30 25.31
N ASP A 103 12.18 -0.33 25.79
CA ASP A 103 13.48 -0.28 25.13
C ASP A 103 13.45 -1.02 23.79
N MET A 104 13.76 -0.30 22.72
CA MET A 104 13.60 -0.78 21.36
C MET A 104 14.86 -1.52 20.89
N ASN A 105 14.68 -2.79 20.51
CA ASN A 105 15.64 -3.48 19.64
C ASN A 105 15.08 -3.67 18.23
N SER A 106 15.92 -4.07 17.29
CA SER A 106 15.53 -4.19 15.87
C SER A 106 14.34 -5.14 15.64
N ARG A 107 14.19 -6.19 16.46
CA ARG A 107 13.04 -7.09 16.36
C ARG A 107 11.76 -6.41 16.84
N ILE A 108 11.79 -5.78 18.02
CA ILE A 108 10.65 -5.08 18.60
C ILE A 108 10.22 -3.94 17.68
N TYR A 109 11.17 -3.16 17.16
CA TYR A 109 10.89 -2.08 16.20
C TYR A 109 10.08 -2.56 14.99
N LYS A 110 10.53 -3.65 14.35
CA LYS A 110 9.85 -4.26 13.19
C LYS A 110 8.44 -4.74 13.53
N GLU A 111 8.29 -5.43 14.65
CA GLU A 111 6.99 -5.95 15.11
C GLU A 111 6.03 -4.81 15.46
N THR A 112 6.53 -3.75 16.11
CA THR A 112 5.76 -2.56 16.49
C THR A 112 5.31 -1.76 15.27
N PHE A 113 6.19 -1.54 14.29
CA PHE A 113 5.82 -0.91 13.02
C PHE A 113 4.67 -1.68 12.35
N ARG A 114 4.83 -3.01 12.21
CA ARG A 114 3.83 -3.87 11.59
C ARG A 114 2.50 -3.84 12.33
N ARG A 115 2.50 -3.81 13.67
CA ARG A 115 1.27 -3.64 14.46
C ARG A 115 0.55 -2.34 14.13
N GLY A 116 1.28 -1.23 13.96
CA GLY A 116 0.71 0.04 13.52
C GLY A 116 0.05 -0.07 12.15
N CYS A 117 0.74 -0.69 11.18
CA CYS A 117 0.18 -0.94 9.85
C CYS A 117 -1.05 -1.85 9.88
N ILE A 118 -1.04 -2.93 10.66
CA ILE A 118 -2.18 -3.84 10.83
C ILE A 118 -3.38 -3.09 11.41
N ASN A 119 -3.17 -2.26 12.42
CA ASN A 119 -4.24 -1.47 13.02
C ASN A 119 -4.85 -0.48 12.02
N TYR A 120 -4.02 0.15 11.17
CA TYR A 120 -4.52 1.00 10.09
C TYR A 120 -5.37 0.21 9.10
N LEU A 121 -4.82 -0.87 8.54
CA LEU A 121 -5.52 -1.71 7.55
C LEU A 121 -6.82 -2.29 8.12
N GLY A 122 -6.80 -2.73 9.38
CA GLY A 122 -7.98 -3.24 10.08
C GLY A 122 -9.09 -2.21 10.24
N ASN A 123 -8.76 -0.92 10.30
CA ASN A 123 -9.73 0.17 10.41
C ASN A 123 -10.21 0.72 9.07
N LEU A 124 -9.63 0.28 7.95
CA LEU A 124 -10.11 0.69 6.64
C LEU A 124 -11.49 0.09 6.35
N PRO A 125 -12.45 0.90 5.85
CA PRO A 125 -13.69 0.36 5.32
C PRO A 125 -13.41 -0.50 4.08
N TYR A 126 -14.25 -1.51 3.84
CA TYR A 126 -14.03 -2.49 2.78
C TYR A 126 -13.82 -1.91 1.39
N ASN A 127 -14.55 -0.86 1.02
CA ASN A 127 -14.42 -0.22 -0.29
C ASN A 127 -13.02 0.37 -0.53
N LEU A 128 -12.32 0.81 0.53
CA LEU A 128 -10.92 1.23 0.44
C LEU A 128 -9.97 0.03 0.43
N VAL A 129 -10.29 -1.02 1.19
CA VAL A 129 -9.50 -2.26 1.17
C VAL A 129 -9.54 -2.95 -0.18
N SER A 130 -10.67 -2.97 -0.88
CA SER A 130 -10.78 -3.61 -2.20
C SER A 130 -9.90 -2.96 -3.28
N ASN A 131 -9.52 -1.69 -3.07
CA ASN A 131 -8.56 -0.98 -3.93
C ASN A 131 -7.11 -1.36 -3.65
N LEU A 132 -6.85 -1.91 -2.46
CA LEU A 132 -5.53 -2.35 -2.01
C LEU A 132 -5.37 -3.87 -2.14
N ILE A 133 -6.39 -4.66 -1.84
CA ILE A 133 -6.36 -6.12 -1.87
C ILE A 133 -7.49 -6.55 -2.80
N SER A 134 -7.12 -7.13 -3.94
CA SER A 134 -8.11 -7.57 -4.91
C SER A 134 -9.02 -8.63 -4.30
N LEU A 135 -10.29 -8.64 -4.71
CA LEU A 135 -11.26 -9.62 -4.25
C LEU A 135 -10.78 -11.09 -4.44
N PRO A 136 -10.12 -11.48 -5.54
CA PRO A 136 -9.54 -12.82 -5.66
C PRO A 136 -8.49 -13.14 -4.58
N VAL A 137 -7.68 -12.16 -4.17
CA VAL A 137 -6.73 -12.32 -3.05
C VAL A 137 -7.51 -12.38 -1.73
N LEU A 138 -8.56 -11.57 -1.55
CA LEU A 138 -9.48 -11.69 -0.41
C LEU A 138 -10.07 -13.10 -0.28
N LEU A 139 -10.44 -13.70 -1.41
CA LEU A 139 -11.07 -15.01 -1.48
C LEU A 139 -10.06 -16.18 -1.49
N SER A 140 -8.77 -15.96 -1.74
CA SER A 140 -7.80 -17.06 -1.81
C SER A 140 -7.55 -17.75 -0.47
N ASN A 141 -7.85 -17.06 0.64
CA ASN A 141 -7.77 -17.61 1.99
C ASN A 141 -9.13 -18.09 2.51
N TYR A 142 -10.18 -18.01 1.69
CA TYR A 142 -11.51 -18.46 2.08
C TYR A 142 -11.55 -19.99 2.14
N PRO A 143 -12.10 -20.61 3.21
CA PRO A 143 -12.04 -22.05 3.40
C PRO A 143 -12.67 -22.82 2.23
N SER A 144 -11.93 -23.81 1.71
CA SER A 144 -12.43 -24.72 0.67
C SER A 144 -13.66 -25.48 1.20
N GLY A 145 -14.84 -25.19 0.64
CA GLY A 145 -16.12 -25.80 1.06
C GLY A 145 -17.13 -24.84 1.72
N ALA A 146 -16.80 -23.55 1.83
CA ALA A 146 -17.76 -22.57 2.30
C ALA A 146 -18.85 -22.24 1.26
N ASP A 147 -20.07 -22.03 1.75
CA ASP A 147 -21.28 -21.81 0.95
C ASP A 147 -21.18 -20.51 0.16
N LEU A 148 -21.13 -20.62 -1.17
CA LEU A 148 -21.02 -19.50 -2.11
C LEU A 148 -22.14 -18.46 -1.90
N HIS A 149 -23.34 -18.91 -1.50
CA HIS A 149 -24.46 -18.02 -1.22
C HIS A 149 -24.20 -17.18 0.04
N ARG A 150 -23.67 -17.82 1.09
CA ARG A 150 -23.28 -17.14 2.33
C ARG A 150 -22.13 -16.17 2.11
N THR A 151 -21.17 -16.51 1.26
CA THR A 151 -20.07 -15.61 0.86
C THR A 151 -20.62 -14.39 0.13
N ALA A 152 -21.50 -14.59 -0.85
CA ALA A 152 -22.11 -13.49 -1.59
C ALA A 152 -22.91 -12.53 -0.68
N GLN A 153 -23.72 -13.07 0.24
CA GLN A 153 -24.44 -12.27 1.22
C GLN A 153 -23.51 -11.48 2.14
N MET A 154 -22.43 -12.12 2.62
CA MET A 154 -21.43 -11.47 3.45
C MET A 154 -20.77 -10.29 2.72
N PHE A 155 -20.41 -10.43 1.44
CA PHE A 155 -19.84 -9.32 0.66
C PHE A 155 -20.84 -8.21 0.39
N ILE A 156 -22.11 -8.52 0.14
CA ILE A 156 -23.17 -7.52 0.05
C ILE A 156 -23.29 -6.76 1.36
N GLU A 157 -23.34 -7.45 2.50
CA GLU A 157 -23.40 -6.81 3.81
C GLU A 157 -22.18 -5.95 4.12
N ILE A 158 -20.98 -6.41 3.75
CA ILE A 158 -19.74 -5.66 3.94
C ILE A 158 -19.77 -4.38 3.11
N ALA A 159 -20.18 -4.47 1.84
CA ALA A 159 -20.26 -3.33 0.92
C ALA A 159 -21.37 -2.33 1.33
N GLU A 160 -22.55 -2.81 1.71
CA GLU A 160 -23.69 -1.96 2.08
C GLU A 160 -23.53 -1.29 3.44
N LYS A 161 -22.91 -1.97 4.42
CA LYS A 161 -22.76 -1.46 5.79
C LYS A 161 -21.43 -0.75 6.05
N ASN A 162 -20.58 -0.63 5.03
CA ASN A 162 -19.24 -0.03 5.14
C ASN A 162 -18.43 -0.59 6.32
N LYS A 163 -18.51 -1.92 6.54
CA LYS A 163 -17.83 -2.59 7.66
C LYS A 163 -16.32 -2.36 7.55
N LYS A 164 -15.63 -2.27 8.69
CA LYS A 164 -14.17 -2.20 8.72
C LYS A 164 -13.57 -3.57 8.50
N LEU A 165 -12.38 -3.66 7.92
CA LEU A 165 -11.70 -4.93 7.70
C LEU A 165 -11.63 -5.79 8.97
N ALA A 166 -11.31 -5.20 10.11
CA ALA A 166 -11.23 -5.90 11.38
C ALA A 166 -12.54 -6.60 11.79
N ASP A 167 -13.70 -6.12 11.31
CA ASP A 167 -15.01 -6.66 11.66
C ASP A 167 -15.36 -7.95 10.89
N PHE A 168 -14.65 -8.24 9.79
CA PHE A 168 -14.94 -9.40 8.93
C PHE A 168 -13.68 -10.13 8.40
N ALA A 169 -12.49 -9.66 8.75
CA ALA A 169 -11.22 -10.21 8.30
C ALA A 169 -11.09 -11.69 8.62
N GLU A 170 -11.38 -12.09 9.86
CA GLU A 170 -11.30 -13.49 10.28
C GLU A 170 -12.28 -14.38 9.51
N GLU A 171 -13.48 -13.90 9.19
CA GLU A 171 -14.47 -14.61 8.36
C GLU A 171 -13.97 -14.84 6.93
N LEU A 172 -13.06 -13.98 6.45
CA LEU A 172 -12.37 -14.10 5.16
C LEU A 172 -11.04 -14.86 5.23
N GLY A 173 -10.66 -15.39 6.40
CA GLY A 173 -9.37 -16.04 6.60
C GLY A 173 -8.18 -15.08 6.72
N TYR A 174 -8.43 -13.78 6.94
CA TYR A 174 -7.39 -12.79 7.25
C TYR A 174 -7.04 -12.82 8.72
N THR A 175 -6.16 -13.75 9.08
CA THR A 175 -5.49 -13.75 10.38
C THR A 175 -4.42 -12.64 10.44
N LYS A 176 -3.94 -12.35 11.65
CA LYS A 176 -2.79 -11.46 11.88
C LYS A 176 -1.56 -11.85 11.03
N ASP A 177 -1.33 -13.14 10.82
CA ASP A 177 -0.20 -13.66 10.03
C ASP A 177 -0.37 -13.33 8.54
N ASN A 178 -1.58 -13.50 8.01
CA ASN A 178 -1.89 -13.16 6.61
C ASN A 178 -1.77 -11.65 6.36
N LEU A 179 -2.24 -10.81 7.29
CA LEU A 179 -2.04 -9.36 7.20
C LEU A 179 -0.56 -8.97 7.26
N THR A 180 0.22 -9.66 8.10
CA THR A 180 1.68 -9.46 8.17
C THR A 180 2.36 -9.81 6.84
N LEU A 181 1.94 -10.90 6.19
CA LEU A 181 2.44 -11.27 4.87
C LEU A 181 2.11 -10.22 3.81
N ILE A 182 0.87 -9.71 3.81
CA ILE A 182 0.45 -8.64 2.90
C ILE A 182 1.30 -7.38 3.10
N ILE A 183 1.49 -6.96 4.35
CA ILE A 183 2.33 -5.80 4.68
C ILE A 183 3.76 -6.02 4.18
N ASN A 184 4.36 -7.18 4.42
CA ASN A 184 5.71 -7.48 3.94
C ASN A 184 5.80 -7.45 2.41
N ASN A 185 4.79 -7.99 1.71
CA ASN A 185 4.73 -7.92 0.25
C ASN A 185 4.67 -6.46 -0.22
N TYR A 186 3.85 -5.62 0.43
CA TYR A 186 3.75 -4.20 0.11
C TYR A 186 5.02 -3.43 0.40
N LEU A 187 5.68 -3.66 1.52
CA LEU A 187 7.00 -3.10 1.83
C LEU A 187 8.04 -3.50 0.76
N GLY A 188 8.00 -4.75 0.30
CA GLY A 188 8.83 -5.21 -0.81
C GLY A 188 8.58 -4.46 -2.13
N LYS A 189 7.31 -4.21 -2.47
CA LYS A 189 6.93 -3.40 -3.64
C LYS A 189 7.35 -1.94 -3.53
N MET A 190 7.24 -1.36 -2.34
CA MET A 190 7.68 0.00 -2.02
C MET A 190 9.19 0.13 -1.87
N LYS A 191 9.95 -0.98 -1.96
CA LYS A 191 11.39 -0.99 -1.67
C LYS A 191 11.71 -0.41 -0.29
N ILE A 192 10.89 -0.73 0.72
CA ILE A 192 11.12 -0.35 2.11
C ILE A 192 11.58 -1.57 2.90
N GLY A 193 12.72 -1.43 3.55
CA GLY A 193 13.30 -2.41 4.46
C GLY A 193 13.43 -1.86 5.88
N PHE A 194 14.14 -2.61 6.71
CA PHE A 194 14.44 -2.23 8.08
C PHE A 194 15.94 -2.39 8.34
N LEU A 195 16.57 -1.35 8.84
CA LEU A 195 17.97 -1.35 9.28
C LEU A 195 18.01 -0.88 10.73
N GLU A 196 18.41 -1.76 11.64
CA GLU A 196 18.42 -1.50 13.09
C GLU A 196 17.07 -0.95 13.58
N LEU A 197 17.01 0.33 13.94
CA LEU A 197 15.84 1.06 14.44
C LEU A 197 15.33 2.11 13.43
N HIS A 198 15.56 1.87 12.15
CA HIS A 198 15.13 2.75 11.07
C HIS A 198 14.42 1.97 9.95
N LEU A 199 13.45 2.63 9.30
CA LEU A 199 13.06 2.26 7.95
C LEU A 199 14.18 2.63 6.98
N MET A 200 14.37 1.81 5.97
CA MET A 200 15.43 1.97 4.98
C MET A 200 14.83 1.93 3.57
N ASP A 201 15.20 2.89 2.73
CA ASP A 201 14.96 2.76 1.30
C ASP A 201 15.95 1.74 0.72
N MET A 202 15.45 0.64 0.18
CA MET A 202 16.31 -0.42 -0.34
C MET A 202 17.01 -0.05 -1.65
N ASN A 203 16.54 0.95 -2.38
CA ASN A 203 17.20 1.40 -3.61
C ASN A 203 18.43 2.25 -3.27
N THR A 204 18.31 3.17 -2.32
CA THR A 204 19.40 4.09 -1.93
C THR A 204 20.23 3.60 -0.74
N GLN A 205 19.72 2.62 0.01
CA GLN A 205 20.25 2.17 1.30
C GLN A 205 20.27 3.28 2.38
N GLU A 206 19.47 4.34 2.19
CA GLU A 206 19.37 5.44 3.13
C GLU A 206 18.26 5.20 4.15
N ALA A 207 18.47 5.65 5.38
CA ALA A 207 17.41 5.69 6.38
C ALA A 207 16.35 6.70 5.93
N VAL A 208 15.08 6.30 6.00
CA VAL A 208 13.92 7.13 5.61
C VAL A 208 12.91 7.21 6.75
N THR A 209 12.10 8.25 6.73
CA THR A 209 10.94 8.42 7.59
C THR A 209 9.81 9.08 6.80
N PHE A 210 8.57 8.76 7.14
CA PHE A 210 7.37 9.37 6.60
C PHE A 210 6.75 10.34 7.61
N LEU A 211 7.16 10.28 8.88
CA LEU A 211 6.73 11.23 9.92
C LEU A 211 7.44 12.57 9.78
N ASN A 212 6.64 13.62 9.61
CA ASN A 212 7.14 14.97 9.76
C ASN A 212 7.21 15.33 11.26
N THR A 213 8.30 14.94 11.91
CA THR A 213 8.55 15.19 13.34
C THR A 213 8.85 16.66 13.67
N ALA A 214 9.02 17.53 12.65
CA ALA A 214 9.28 18.96 12.86
C ALA A 214 8.08 19.73 13.46
N LEU A 215 6.89 19.13 13.52
CA LEU A 215 5.70 19.72 14.16
C LEU A 215 5.61 19.46 15.67
N HIS A 216 6.44 18.58 16.24
CA HIS A 216 6.40 18.24 17.68
C HIS A 216 7.55 18.84 18.50
N GLN A 217 8.46 19.60 17.87
CA GLN A 217 9.55 20.29 18.57
C GLN A 217 9.28 21.78 18.85
N GLY A 218 8.02 22.23 18.71
CA GLY A 218 7.67 23.65 18.81
C GLY A 218 6.26 23.95 19.33
N ALA A 219 5.76 23.16 20.29
CA ALA A 219 4.53 23.47 21.04
C ALA A 219 4.81 23.46 22.54
#